data_AF-A0A087DA67-F1
#
_entry.id   AF-A0A087DA67-F1
#
_cell.length_a   1.000
_cell.length_b   1.000
_cell.length_c   1.000
_cell.angle_alpha   90.00
_cell.angle_beta   90.00
_cell.angle_gamma   90.00
#
_symmetry.space_group_name_H-M   'P 1'
#
loop_
_entity.id
_entity.type
_entity.pdbx_description
1 polymer ?
#
loop_
_entity_poly.entity_id
_entity_poly.type
_entity_poly.pdbx_seq_one_letter_code
_entity_poly.pdbx_strand_id
1 'polypeptide(L)'
;MKNWETLEADENLILTTHYTPGRAGHAVKGVVLHHNAGNLDARQIYNVWQTRQASAHYQVAADGRISQHVWDADTAWACGDWNANLDYISIEHADISSSPWMVSDATLDNGAHLTAAICKHYGLGRPTWMVNVFPHSRFSSTQCPASLAGSQNAAYMARAQQWYDHMTNGASAPTTTNNTTQQEDIDMSCALMIRNDDTGLVYYWSPETGLTGLSHPDQMKVLEAAGVPLMHASKGAPWWMRAQQITDLVQAKTLAYETAQTKALEAIAKNAGADPETITNAVKTSVNAALANLSITLTNQAKNIETTTDSKEEN
;
A
#
# COMPACT_ATOMS: atom_id res chain seq x y z
N MET A 1 -1.13 -15.37 -6.91
CA MET A 1 -1.95 -16.31 -7.71
C MET A 1 -1.06 -17.36 -8.32
N LYS A 2 -1.55 -18.60 -8.43
CA LYS A 2 -0.90 -19.66 -9.22
C LYS A 2 -1.08 -19.42 -10.72
N ASN A 3 -2.25 -18.94 -11.12
CA ASN A 3 -2.56 -18.66 -12.51
C ASN A 3 -3.52 -17.48 -12.64
N TRP A 4 -3.08 -16.41 -13.32
CA TRP A 4 -3.88 -15.21 -13.55
C TRP A 4 -4.90 -15.37 -14.68
N GLU A 5 -4.71 -16.31 -15.60
CA GLU A 5 -5.62 -16.54 -16.73
C GLU A 5 -6.85 -17.35 -16.32
N THR A 6 -6.64 -18.37 -15.48
CA THR A 6 -7.71 -19.25 -14.97
C THR A 6 -8.22 -18.86 -13.59
N LEU A 7 -7.75 -17.74 -13.04
CA LEU A 7 -8.08 -17.24 -11.70
C LEU A 7 -7.78 -18.25 -10.57
N GLU A 8 -6.69 -19.00 -10.68
CA GLU A 8 -6.27 -19.92 -9.63
C GLU A 8 -5.49 -19.18 -8.53
N ALA A 9 -6.09 -19.08 -7.35
CA ALA A 9 -5.48 -18.49 -6.16
C ALA A 9 -4.25 -19.27 -5.67
N ASP A 10 -3.42 -18.60 -4.85
CA ASP A 10 -2.27 -19.26 -4.21
C ASP A 10 -2.74 -20.37 -3.26
N GLU A 11 -3.91 -20.18 -2.67
CA GLU A 11 -4.53 -21.06 -1.70
C GLU A 11 -6.05 -20.99 -1.77
N ASN A 12 -6.71 -22.15 -1.69
CA ASN A 12 -8.16 -22.21 -1.61
C ASN A 12 -8.55 -22.63 -0.19
N LEU A 13 -9.27 -21.75 0.49
CA LEU A 13 -9.92 -21.99 1.79
C LEU A 13 -11.42 -21.76 1.61
N ILE A 14 -12.04 -22.62 0.80
CA ILE A 14 -13.44 -22.48 0.41
C ILE A 14 -14.35 -22.69 1.62
N LEU A 15 -15.23 -21.72 1.84
CA LEU A 15 -16.21 -21.72 2.91
C LEU A 15 -17.30 -22.77 2.64
N THR A 16 -17.79 -23.39 3.71
CA THR A 16 -18.99 -24.26 3.68
C THR A 16 -20.22 -23.56 4.25
N THR A 17 -20.10 -22.29 4.65
CA THR A 17 -21.15 -21.47 5.25
C THR A 17 -21.03 -20.02 4.77
N HIS A 18 -22.08 -19.23 5.00
CA HIS A 18 -22.11 -17.79 4.74
C HIS A 18 -21.79 -17.37 3.29
N TYR A 19 -22.29 -18.17 2.35
CA TYR A 19 -22.40 -17.85 0.93
C TYR A 19 -23.71 -18.47 0.41
N THR A 20 -24.15 -18.06 -0.78
CA THR A 20 -25.29 -18.70 -1.47
C THR A 20 -24.79 -19.40 -2.73
N PRO A 21 -25.08 -20.70 -2.93
CA PRO A 21 -24.71 -21.39 -4.16
C PRO A 21 -25.33 -20.77 -5.41
N GLY A 22 -24.54 -20.63 -6.47
CA GLY A 22 -24.93 -19.97 -7.70
C GLY A 22 -25.04 -18.44 -7.58
N ARG A 23 -25.34 -17.79 -8.70
CA ARG A 23 -25.59 -16.33 -8.81
C ARG A 23 -27.00 -15.99 -9.27
N ALA A 24 -27.96 -16.90 -9.05
CA ALA A 24 -29.36 -16.74 -9.48
C ALA A 24 -29.54 -16.35 -10.98
N GLY A 25 -28.65 -16.81 -11.85
CA GLY A 25 -28.66 -16.48 -13.28
C GLY A 25 -28.01 -15.15 -13.66
N HIS A 26 -27.45 -14.42 -12.70
CA HIS A 26 -26.68 -13.20 -12.96
C HIS A 26 -25.29 -13.55 -13.51
N ALA A 27 -24.86 -12.78 -14.51
CA ALA A 27 -23.47 -12.76 -14.93
C ALA A 27 -22.66 -11.83 -14.02
N VAL A 28 -21.35 -12.09 -13.89
CA VAL A 28 -20.43 -11.16 -13.24
C VAL A 28 -20.37 -9.87 -14.06
N LYS A 29 -20.51 -8.71 -13.39
CA LYS A 29 -20.53 -7.38 -14.00
C LYS A 29 -19.34 -6.50 -13.61
N GLY A 30 -18.54 -6.92 -12.64
CA GLY A 30 -17.48 -6.08 -12.07
C GLY A 30 -16.86 -6.67 -10.80
N VAL A 31 -16.04 -5.84 -10.17
CA VAL A 31 -15.35 -6.14 -8.91
C VAL A 31 -15.76 -5.12 -7.84
N VAL A 32 -15.95 -5.58 -6.61
CA VAL A 32 -16.09 -4.71 -5.42
C VAL A 32 -14.85 -4.86 -4.55
N LEU A 33 -14.22 -3.72 -4.25
CA LEU A 33 -13.06 -3.66 -3.36
C LEU A 33 -13.50 -3.48 -1.91
N HIS A 34 -12.89 -4.27 -1.04
CA HIS A 34 -13.03 -4.22 0.41
C HIS A 34 -11.66 -4.14 1.09
N HIS A 35 -11.65 -3.67 2.34
CA HIS A 35 -10.55 -3.88 3.27
C HIS A 35 -11.09 -4.65 4.48
N ASN A 36 -10.27 -5.51 5.08
CA ASN A 36 -10.76 -6.36 6.17
C ASN A 36 -10.70 -5.70 7.56
N ALA A 37 -10.36 -4.41 7.62
CA ALA A 37 -10.25 -3.61 8.84
C ALA A 37 -9.28 -4.23 9.86
N GLY A 38 -8.18 -4.78 9.35
CA GLY A 38 -7.20 -5.55 10.10
C GLY A 38 -6.07 -6.04 9.21
N ASN A 39 -5.12 -6.78 9.79
CA ASN A 39 -4.06 -7.44 9.04
C ASN A 39 -4.26 -8.96 9.11
N LEU A 40 -5.31 -9.44 8.44
CA LEU A 40 -5.70 -10.85 8.49
C LEU A 40 -5.09 -11.64 7.32
N ASP A 41 -4.44 -12.77 7.64
CA ASP A 41 -4.05 -13.76 6.65
C ASP A 41 -5.25 -14.60 6.17
N ALA A 42 -5.00 -15.52 5.23
CA ALA A 42 -6.02 -16.38 4.63
C ALA A 42 -6.80 -17.21 5.65
N ARG A 43 -6.13 -17.77 6.68
CA ARG A 43 -6.76 -18.62 7.70
C ARG A 43 -7.52 -17.76 8.71
N GLN A 44 -6.97 -16.61 9.08
CA GLN A 44 -7.60 -15.70 10.03
C GLN A 44 -8.91 -15.14 9.47
N ILE A 45 -8.94 -14.67 8.22
CA ILE A 45 -10.19 -14.19 7.61
C ILE A 45 -11.20 -15.34 7.40
N TYR A 46 -10.73 -16.52 7.01
CA TYR A 46 -11.56 -17.73 6.92
C TYR A 46 -12.28 -18.02 8.24
N ASN A 47 -11.55 -17.93 9.37
CA ASN A 47 -12.09 -18.17 10.71
C ASN A 47 -13.16 -17.13 11.10
N VAL A 48 -12.96 -15.86 10.73
CA VAL A 48 -13.98 -14.81 10.94
C VAL A 48 -15.28 -15.17 10.24
N TRP A 49 -15.20 -15.62 8.99
CA TRP A 49 -16.37 -15.99 8.19
C TRP A 49 -17.03 -17.32 8.58
N GLN A 50 -16.46 -18.10 9.51
CA GLN A 50 -17.16 -19.26 10.06
C GLN A 50 -18.33 -18.86 10.95
N THR A 51 -18.24 -17.70 11.63
CA THR A 51 -19.22 -17.27 12.64
C THR A 51 -19.89 -15.95 12.28
N ARG A 52 -19.23 -15.08 11.52
CA ARG A 52 -19.82 -13.85 10.98
C ARG A 52 -20.59 -14.17 9.69
N GLN A 53 -21.84 -13.73 9.61
CA GLN A 53 -22.69 -13.84 8.40
C GLN A 53 -22.23 -12.86 7.29
N ALA A 54 -21.01 -13.06 6.80
CA ALA A 54 -20.39 -12.32 5.71
C ALA A 54 -19.35 -13.21 5.04
N SER A 55 -18.95 -12.88 3.81
CA SER A 55 -17.87 -13.52 3.08
C SER A 55 -17.40 -12.65 1.91
N ALA A 56 -16.25 -12.97 1.32
CA ALA A 56 -15.80 -12.46 0.04
C ALA A 56 -15.28 -13.61 -0.83
N HIS A 57 -15.12 -13.36 -2.14
CA HIS A 57 -14.62 -14.38 -3.05
C HIS A 57 -13.12 -14.59 -2.88
N TYR A 58 -12.38 -13.47 -2.77
CA TYR A 58 -10.93 -13.48 -2.61
C TYR A 58 -10.48 -12.60 -1.44
N GLN A 59 -9.30 -12.92 -0.90
CA GLN A 59 -8.55 -12.14 0.07
C GLN A 59 -7.12 -11.94 -0.42
N VAL A 60 -6.61 -10.73 -0.25
CA VAL A 60 -5.20 -10.37 -0.47
C VAL A 60 -4.55 -10.04 0.87
N ALA A 61 -3.61 -10.88 1.31
CA ALA A 61 -2.88 -10.67 2.56
C ALA A 61 -1.84 -9.53 2.45
N ALA A 62 -1.27 -9.11 3.58
CA ALA A 62 -0.31 -8.00 3.65
C ALA A 62 1.00 -8.27 2.88
N ASP A 63 1.34 -9.54 2.64
CA ASP A 63 2.47 -9.97 1.81
C ASP A 63 2.10 -10.14 0.32
N GLY A 64 0.85 -9.81 -0.04
CA GLY A 64 0.32 -9.95 -1.40
C GLY A 64 -0.22 -11.34 -1.73
N ARG A 65 -0.12 -12.34 -0.83
CA ARG A 65 -0.64 -13.69 -1.11
C ARG A 65 -2.16 -13.65 -1.29
N ILE A 66 -2.65 -14.30 -2.34
CA ILE A 66 -4.08 -14.32 -2.68
C ILE A 66 -4.68 -15.68 -2.34
N SER A 67 -5.80 -15.64 -1.62
CA SER A 67 -6.58 -16.84 -1.28
C SER A 67 -8.03 -16.69 -1.75
N GLN A 68 -8.64 -17.81 -2.15
CA GLN A 68 -10.05 -17.87 -2.53
C GLN A 68 -10.88 -18.54 -1.42
N HIS A 69 -12.05 -17.96 -1.13
CA HIS A 69 -12.92 -18.37 -0.02
C HIS A 69 -14.36 -18.65 -0.46
N VAL A 70 -14.82 -18.03 -1.55
CA VAL A 70 -16.08 -18.38 -2.22
C VAL A 70 -15.76 -18.54 -3.70
N TRP A 71 -16.29 -19.59 -4.33
CA TRP A 71 -16.13 -19.79 -5.77
C TRP A 71 -16.82 -18.67 -6.54
N ASP A 72 -16.23 -18.23 -7.65
CA ASP A 72 -16.81 -17.15 -8.46
C ASP A 72 -18.19 -17.48 -9.02
N ALA A 73 -18.49 -18.78 -9.19
CA ALA A 73 -19.80 -19.29 -9.59
C ALA A 73 -20.88 -19.14 -8.49
N ASP A 74 -20.49 -18.90 -7.25
CA ASP A 74 -21.36 -18.74 -6.11
C ASP A 74 -21.43 -17.26 -5.67
N THR A 75 -22.33 -16.94 -4.75
CA THR A 75 -22.58 -15.58 -4.27
C THR A 75 -21.99 -15.38 -2.87
N ALA A 76 -20.92 -14.60 -2.76
CA ALA A 76 -20.40 -14.14 -1.47
C ALA A 76 -21.31 -13.08 -0.82
N TRP A 77 -21.33 -13.03 0.51
CA TRP A 77 -22.15 -12.09 1.30
C TRP A 77 -21.30 -10.89 1.75
N ALA A 78 -20.86 -10.06 0.81
CA ALA A 78 -19.83 -9.04 1.07
C ALA A 78 -20.37 -7.61 1.11
N CYS A 79 -21.33 -7.28 0.25
CA CYS A 79 -21.65 -5.88 -0.07
C CYS A 79 -22.70 -5.25 0.83
N GLY A 80 -23.41 -6.02 1.67
CA GLY A 80 -24.60 -5.55 2.38
C GLY A 80 -25.78 -5.19 1.45
N ASP A 81 -25.64 -5.47 0.15
CA ASP A 81 -26.65 -5.30 -0.89
C ASP A 81 -26.71 -6.61 -1.69
N TRP A 82 -27.91 -7.18 -1.81
CA TRP A 82 -28.10 -8.50 -2.41
C TRP A 82 -27.82 -8.51 -3.91
N ASN A 83 -28.23 -7.49 -4.65
CA ASN A 83 -27.98 -7.43 -6.09
C ASN A 83 -26.48 -7.25 -6.36
N ALA A 84 -25.79 -6.46 -5.56
CA ALA A 84 -24.34 -6.31 -5.65
C ALA A 84 -23.63 -7.65 -5.37
N ASN A 85 -24.07 -8.41 -4.37
CA ASN A 85 -23.52 -9.74 -4.10
C ASN A 85 -23.68 -10.69 -5.31
N LEU A 86 -24.85 -10.66 -5.97
CA LEU A 86 -25.10 -11.45 -7.18
C LEU A 86 -24.29 -10.98 -8.38
N ASP A 87 -24.07 -9.68 -8.53
CA ASP A 87 -23.47 -9.08 -9.73
C ASP A 87 -21.95 -9.01 -9.70
N TYR A 88 -21.31 -8.97 -8.53
CA TYR A 88 -19.89 -8.64 -8.44
C TYR A 88 -19.03 -9.69 -7.72
N ILE A 89 -17.75 -9.74 -8.10
CA ILE A 89 -16.72 -10.46 -7.36
C ILE A 89 -16.14 -9.52 -6.30
N SER A 90 -16.17 -9.94 -5.05
CA SER A 90 -15.68 -9.17 -3.90
C SER A 90 -14.27 -9.61 -3.50
N ILE A 91 -13.37 -8.64 -3.36
CA ILE A 91 -11.97 -8.84 -2.97
C ILE A 91 -11.71 -8.07 -1.67
N GLU A 92 -11.29 -8.78 -0.64
CA GLU A 92 -10.82 -8.21 0.63
C GLU A 92 -9.31 -7.97 0.61
N HIS A 93 -8.86 -6.88 1.23
CA HIS A 93 -7.46 -6.50 1.30
C HIS A 93 -7.05 -6.29 2.76
N ALA A 94 -5.92 -6.87 3.16
CA ALA A 94 -5.35 -6.68 4.49
C ALA A 94 -4.70 -5.31 4.66
N ASP A 95 -5.09 -4.62 5.72
CA ASP A 95 -4.50 -3.38 6.18
C ASP A 95 -3.14 -3.64 6.88
N ILE A 96 -2.29 -2.62 6.89
CA ILE A 96 -1.03 -2.57 7.65
C ILE A 96 -1.00 -1.42 8.68
N SER A 97 -1.97 -0.51 8.62
CA SER A 97 -2.18 0.55 9.61
C SER A 97 -3.66 0.88 9.72
N SER A 98 -4.07 1.46 10.85
CA SER A 98 -5.46 1.86 11.12
C SER A 98 -5.68 3.36 11.34
N SER A 99 -4.59 4.12 11.44
CA SER A 99 -4.62 5.59 11.56
C SER A 99 -3.42 6.22 10.84
N PRO A 100 -3.56 6.58 9.55
CA PRO A 100 -4.69 6.27 8.68
C PRO A 100 -4.77 4.76 8.34
N TRP A 101 -5.92 4.29 7.89
CA TRP A 101 -6.03 2.98 7.23
C TRP A 101 -5.17 2.96 5.97
N MET A 102 -4.36 1.91 5.78
CA MET A 102 -3.55 1.69 4.58
C MET A 102 -3.33 0.21 4.34
N VAL A 103 -3.20 -0.18 3.07
CA VAL A 103 -2.74 -1.52 2.66
C VAL A 103 -1.26 -1.47 2.27
N SER A 104 -0.57 -2.62 2.32
CA SER A 104 0.82 -2.71 1.89
C SER A 104 0.95 -2.54 0.38
N ASP A 105 2.17 -2.34 -0.10
CA ASP A 105 2.42 -2.30 -1.52
C ASP A 105 2.11 -3.62 -2.23
N ALA A 106 2.50 -4.74 -1.62
CA ALA A 106 2.26 -6.07 -2.16
C ALA A 106 0.76 -6.37 -2.23
N THR A 107 -0.01 -5.95 -1.23
CA THR A 107 -1.48 -6.03 -1.25
C THR A 107 -2.07 -5.16 -2.36
N LEU A 108 -1.54 -3.95 -2.55
CA LEU A 108 -2.01 -3.01 -3.56
C LEU A 108 -1.73 -3.53 -4.98
N ASP A 109 -0.53 -4.04 -5.25
CA ASP A 109 -0.16 -4.60 -6.56
C ASP A 109 -0.91 -5.90 -6.88
N ASN A 110 -0.86 -6.90 -5.99
CA ASN A 110 -1.52 -8.18 -6.27
C ASN A 110 -3.04 -8.07 -6.28
N GLY A 111 -3.63 -7.20 -5.45
CA GLY A 111 -5.06 -6.90 -5.53
C GLY A 111 -5.44 -6.25 -6.86
N ALA A 112 -4.64 -5.28 -7.32
CA ALA A 112 -4.85 -4.65 -8.61
C ALA A 112 -4.70 -5.63 -9.78
N HIS A 113 -3.70 -6.53 -9.73
CA HIS A 113 -3.54 -7.61 -10.71
C HIS A 113 -4.73 -8.57 -10.70
N LEU A 114 -5.22 -8.95 -9.52
CA LEU A 114 -6.41 -9.81 -9.41
C LEU A 114 -7.65 -9.13 -10.02
N THR A 115 -7.84 -7.84 -9.74
CA THR A 115 -8.92 -7.05 -10.37
C THR A 115 -8.80 -7.06 -11.89
N ALA A 116 -7.60 -6.85 -12.43
CA ALA A 116 -7.34 -6.91 -13.87
C ALA A 116 -7.64 -8.30 -14.46
N ALA A 117 -7.19 -9.35 -13.77
CA ALA A 117 -7.40 -10.74 -14.17
C ALA A 117 -8.89 -11.09 -14.22
N ILE A 118 -9.67 -10.69 -13.20
CA ILE A 118 -11.13 -10.88 -13.17
C ILE A 118 -11.78 -10.11 -14.33
N CYS A 119 -11.40 -8.84 -14.53
CA CYS A 119 -11.90 -8.04 -15.64
C CYS A 119 -11.63 -8.68 -17.01
N LYS A 120 -10.45 -9.27 -17.20
CA LYS A 120 -10.10 -9.98 -18.43
C LYS A 120 -10.89 -11.27 -18.57
N HIS A 121 -10.88 -12.12 -17.54
CA HIS A 121 -11.51 -13.44 -17.54
C HIS A 121 -13.01 -13.37 -17.86
N TYR A 122 -13.72 -12.39 -17.29
CA TYR A 122 -15.15 -12.19 -17.51
C TYR A 122 -15.48 -11.22 -18.65
N GLY A 123 -14.50 -10.70 -19.40
CA GLY A 123 -14.75 -9.79 -20.52
C GLY A 123 -15.36 -8.45 -20.12
N LEU A 124 -15.03 -7.95 -18.93
CA LEU A 124 -15.61 -6.72 -18.34
C LEU A 124 -14.99 -5.42 -18.88
N GLY A 125 -14.01 -5.54 -19.77
CA GLY A 125 -13.19 -4.44 -20.26
C GLY A 125 -12.12 -3.99 -19.26
N ARG A 126 -11.38 -2.94 -19.63
CA ARG A 126 -10.25 -2.42 -18.84
C ARG A 126 -10.74 -1.87 -17.49
N PRO A 127 -10.06 -2.17 -16.36
CA PRO A 127 -10.47 -1.71 -15.03
C PRO A 127 -10.66 -0.19 -14.97
N THR A 128 -11.86 0.23 -14.58
CA THR A 128 -12.27 1.63 -14.53
C THR A 128 -13.12 1.85 -13.29
N TRP A 129 -12.66 2.77 -12.44
CA TRP A 129 -13.32 3.09 -11.18
C TRP A 129 -14.75 3.59 -11.43
N MET A 130 -15.70 3.10 -10.65
CA MET A 130 -17.13 3.40 -10.75
C MET A 130 -17.79 2.99 -12.08
N VAL A 131 -17.15 2.13 -12.87
CA VAL A 131 -17.72 1.53 -14.09
C VAL A 131 -17.77 0.01 -13.99
N ASN A 132 -16.62 -0.63 -13.73
CA ASN A 132 -16.52 -2.08 -13.52
C ASN A 132 -15.69 -2.44 -12.28
N VAL A 133 -15.16 -1.45 -11.56
CA VAL A 133 -14.53 -1.60 -10.24
C VAL A 133 -15.19 -0.60 -9.29
N PHE A 134 -15.73 -1.08 -8.17
CA PHE A 134 -16.52 -0.26 -7.24
C PHE A 134 -16.00 -0.37 -5.80
N PRO A 135 -16.11 0.69 -4.98
CA PRO A 135 -15.90 0.57 -3.54
C PRO A 135 -17.11 -0.08 -2.87
N HIS A 136 -16.90 -0.78 -1.76
CA HIS A 136 -18.01 -1.25 -0.92
C HIS A 136 -18.96 -0.11 -0.49
N SER A 137 -18.42 1.08 -0.18
CA SER A 137 -19.18 2.28 0.19
C SER A 137 -20.17 2.76 -0.88
N ARG A 138 -20.09 2.26 -2.12
CA ARG A 138 -21.09 2.52 -3.16
C ARG A 138 -22.43 1.81 -2.89
N PHE A 139 -22.42 0.69 -2.17
CA PHE A 139 -23.58 -0.17 -1.96
C PHE A 139 -24.10 -0.14 -0.52
N SER A 140 -23.24 0.18 0.44
CA SER A 140 -23.58 0.27 1.86
C SER A 140 -23.00 1.53 2.50
N SER A 141 -23.64 2.05 3.55
CA SER A 141 -23.08 3.14 4.36
C SER A 141 -21.94 2.62 5.23
N THR A 142 -20.71 2.69 4.71
CA THR A 142 -19.51 2.17 5.36
C THR A 142 -18.27 2.99 4.96
N GLN A 143 -17.23 2.96 5.80
CA GLN A 143 -15.91 3.51 5.46
C GLN A 143 -15.13 2.60 4.50
N CYS A 144 -15.51 1.32 4.39
CA CYS A 144 -14.87 0.36 3.51
C CYS A 144 -14.96 0.79 2.03
N PRO A 145 -13.89 0.74 1.22
CA PRO A 145 -12.59 0.10 1.48
C PRO A 145 -11.48 1.07 1.95
N ALA A 146 -11.85 2.11 2.69
CA ALA A 146 -10.93 3.08 3.30
C ALA A 146 -9.92 3.67 2.31
N SER A 147 -8.63 3.33 2.44
CA SER A 147 -7.58 3.88 1.57
C SER A 147 -7.77 3.52 0.10
N LEU A 148 -8.35 2.36 -0.22
CA LEU A 148 -8.58 1.93 -1.61
C LEU A 148 -9.67 2.76 -2.32
N ALA A 149 -10.50 3.49 -1.59
CA ALA A 149 -11.42 4.51 -2.13
C ALA A 149 -10.93 5.94 -1.86
N GLY A 150 -9.81 6.09 -1.15
CA GLY A 150 -9.20 7.35 -0.77
C GLY A 150 -7.77 7.46 -1.27
N SER A 151 -6.81 7.56 -0.35
CA SER A 151 -5.41 7.87 -0.62
C SER A 151 -4.68 6.90 -1.57
N GLN A 152 -5.09 5.63 -1.63
CA GLN A 152 -4.45 4.58 -2.43
C GLN A 152 -5.24 4.24 -3.71
N ASN A 153 -6.40 4.84 -3.96
CA ASN A 153 -7.26 4.51 -5.10
C ASN A 153 -6.56 4.73 -6.46
N ALA A 154 -5.93 5.89 -6.65
CA ALA A 154 -5.27 6.22 -7.92
C ALA A 154 -4.16 5.23 -8.26
N ALA A 155 -3.32 4.88 -7.30
CA ALA A 155 -2.25 3.88 -7.47
C ALA A 155 -2.81 2.49 -7.78
N TYR A 156 -3.87 2.08 -7.07
CA TYR A 156 -4.52 0.78 -7.29
C TYR A 156 -5.08 0.68 -8.70
N MET A 157 -5.83 1.69 -9.13
CA MET A 157 -6.46 1.72 -10.45
C MET A 157 -5.42 1.81 -11.57
N ALA A 158 -4.34 2.57 -11.40
CA ALA A 158 -3.25 2.63 -12.36
C ALA A 158 -2.60 1.25 -12.57
N ARG A 159 -2.30 0.53 -11.49
CA ARG A 159 -1.75 -0.83 -11.56
C ARG A 159 -2.72 -1.82 -12.17
N ALA A 160 -4.00 -1.76 -11.82
CA ALA A 160 -5.01 -2.68 -12.37
C ALA A 160 -5.13 -2.50 -13.88
N GLN A 161 -5.08 -1.25 -14.34
CA GLN A 161 -5.06 -0.92 -15.76
C GLN A 161 -3.79 -1.41 -16.46
N GLN A 162 -2.61 -1.22 -15.86
CA GLN A 162 -1.34 -1.70 -16.41
C GLN A 162 -1.31 -3.24 -16.50
N TRP A 163 -1.74 -3.94 -15.44
CA TRP A 163 -1.85 -5.40 -15.47
C TRP A 163 -2.81 -5.88 -16.56
N TYR A 164 -3.96 -5.22 -16.71
CA TYR A 164 -4.90 -5.55 -17.76
C TYR A 164 -4.27 -5.38 -19.16
N ASP A 165 -3.57 -4.26 -19.39
CA ASP A 165 -2.89 -3.98 -20.65
C ASP A 165 -1.76 -5.00 -20.93
N HIS A 166 -0.99 -5.40 -19.90
CA HIS A 166 0.02 -6.46 -20.00
C HIS A 166 -0.63 -7.81 -20.37
N MET A 167 -1.69 -8.21 -19.67
CA MET A 167 -2.36 -9.49 -19.91
C MET A 167 -3.10 -9.56 -21.25
N THR A 168 -3.52 -8.42 -21.82
CA THR A 168 -4.28 -8.37 -23.08
C THR A 168 -3.41 -8.11 -24.30
N ASN A 169 -2.37 -7.30 -24.18
CA ASN A 169 -1.59 -6.81 -25.33
C ASN A 169 -0.10 -7.16 -25.25
N GLY A 170 0.35 -7.89 -24.22
CA GLY A 170 1.78 -8.15 -24.00
C GLY A 170 2.60 -6.89 -23.70
N ALA A 171 1.95 -5.80 -23.27
CA ALA A 171 2.62 -4.63 -22.71
C ALA A 171 3.45 -5.06 -21.48
N SER A 172 4.54 -4.36 -21.12
CA SER A 172 5.37 -4.76 -19.97
C SER A 172 4.55 -4.87 -18.68
N ALA A 173 4.84 -5.90 -17.86
CA ALA A 173 4.25 -6.03 -16.54
C ALA A 173 4.52 -4.73 -15.77
N PRO A 174 3.56 -4.22 -14.98
CA PRO A 174 3.87 -3.11 -14.11
C PRO A 174 5.05 -3.52 -13.25
N THR A 175 6.07 -2.67 -13.25
CA THR A 175 7.19 -2.84 -12.35
C THR A 175 6.57 -2.87 -10.95
N THR A 176 6.86 -3.91 -10.16
CA THR A 176 6.76 -3.81 -8.69
C THR A 176 7.75 -2.73 -8.26
N THR A 177 7.42 -1.47 -8.52
CA THR A 177 7.82 -0.40 -7.66
C THR A 177 7.15 -0.78 -6.35
N ASN A 178 7.94 -1.23 -5.38
CA ASN A 178 7.54 -1.11 -3.99
C ASN A 178 7.02 0.32 -3.84
N ASN A 179 5.70 0.54 -3.90
CA ASN A 179 5.12 1.84 -3.62
C ASN A 179 5.26 2.08 -2.10
N THR A 180 6.47 2.38 -1.65
CA THR A 180 6.75 3.81 -1.49
C THR A 180 6.34 4.50 -2.77
N THR A 181 5.07 4.93 -2.83
CA THR A 181 4.50 5.83 -3.83
C THR A 181 5.42 6.18 -5.00
N GLN A 182 5.00 5.96 -6.24
CA GLN A 182 5.32 6.94 -7.28
C GLN A 182 4.70 8.29 -6.83
N GLN A 183 5.42 8.98 -5.96
CA GLN A 183 5.76 10.37 -6.18
C GLN A 183 6.50 10.36 -7.52
N GLU A 184 5.78 10.35 -8.65
CA GLU A 184 6.28 10.36 -10.03
C GLU A 184 7.56 9.47 -10.23
N ASP A 185 8.36 9.64 -11.27
CA ASP A 185 9.77 9.85 -10.96
C ASP A 185 9.77 11.29 -10.46
N ILE A 186 9.41 11.51 -9.19
CA ILE A 186 9.95 12.68 -8.54
C ILE A 186 11.39 12.26 -8.46
N ASP A 187 12.16 12.81 -9.40
CA ASP A 187 13.48 13.27 -9.11
C ASP A 187 13.55 13.58 -7.61
N MET A 188 14.00 12.58 -6.82
CA MET A 188 14.03 12.65 -5.37
C MET A 188 14.95 13.80 -4.92
N SER A 189 15.65 14.43 -5.86
CA SER A 189 16.20 15.77 -5.75
C SER A 189 15.14 16.90 -5.78
N CYS A 190 13.97 16.70 -5.18
CA CYS A 190 13.14 17.82 -4.72
C CYS A 190 13.82 18.51 -3.53
N ALA A 191 14.97 19.10 -3.83
CA ALA A 191 15.63 20.04 -2.98
C ALA A 191 14.75 21.29 -2.87
N LEU A 192 14.72 21.88 -1.69
CA LEU A 192 14.02 23.13 -1.43
C LEU A 192 14.95 24.08 -0.70
N MET A 193 14.84 25.37 -1.03
CA MET A 193 15.26 26.43 -0.14
C MET A 193 14.08 26.85 0.72
N ILE A 194 14.30 27.04 2.01
CA ILE A 194 13.24 27.34 2.97
C ILE A 194 13.68 28.53 3.80
N ARG A 195 12.99 29.66 3.61
CA ARG A 195 13.20 30.88 4.38
C ARG A 195 12.30 30.87 5.60
N ASN A 196 12.91 31.00 6.77
CA ASN A 196 12.20 31.29 8.01
C ASN A 196 11.93 32.80 8.06
N ASP A 197 10.69 33.21 7.86
CA ASP A 197 10.32 34.63 7.81
C ASP A 197 10.47 35.33 9.18
N ASP A 198 10.44 34.57 10.29
CA ASP A 198 10.62 35.13 11.64
C ASP A 198 12.09 35.42 11.98
N THR A 199 13.04 34.71 11.37
CA THR A 199 14.48 34.84 11.67
C THR A 199 15.30 35.36 10.50
N GLY A 200 14.75 35.35 9.29
CA GLY A 200 15.44 35.66 8.05
C GLY A 200 16.44 34.59 7.58
N LEU A 201 16.61 33.49 8.33
CA LEU A 201 17.52 32.40 7.97
C LEU A 201 16.95 31.55 6.84
N VAL A 202 17.84 31.00 6.02
CA VAL A 202 17.48 30.15 4.88
C VAL A 202 18.18 28.81 5.01
N TYR A 203 17.43 27.75 4.77
CA TYR A 203 17.91 26.37 4.81
C TYR A 203 17.74 25.74 3.43
N TYR A 204 18.73 24.97 3.01
CA TYR A 204 18.58 23.96 1.98
C TYR A 204 18.08 22.67 2.63
N TRP A 205 17.11 22.00 2.02
CA TRP A 205 16.62 20.71 2.47
C TRP A 205 16.49 19.77 1.29
N SER A 206 16.91 18.52 1.47
CA SER A 206 16.53 17.40 0.61
C SER A 206 16.11 16.21 1.48
N PRO A 207 15.28 15.29 0.97
CA PRO A 207 14.92 14.08 1.69
C PRO A 207 16.14 13.23 2.09
N GLU A 208 17.21 13.23 1.29
CA GLU A 208 18.42 12.44 1.52
C GLU A 208 19.36 13.09 2.54
N THR A 209 19.58 14.41 2.44
CA THR A 209 20.61 15.10 3.23
C THR A 209 20.07 15.81 4.47
N GLY A 210 18.74 16.00 4.57
CA GLY A 210 18.14 16.81 5.62
C GLY A 210 18.48 18.30 5.51
N LEU A 211 18.33 19.02 6.62
CA LEU A 211 18.46 20.48 6.67
C LEU A 211 19.93 20.94 6.73
N THR A 212 20.30 21.83 5.83
CA THR A 212 21.60 22.52 5.79
C THR A 212 21.39 24.04 5.80
N GLY A 213 21.97 24.74 6.77
CA GLY A 213 21.90 26.20 6.83
C GLY A 213 22.71 26.85 5.71
N LEU A 214 22.11 27.81 4.99
CA LEU A 214 22.81 28.63 4.00
C LEU A 214 23.40 29.85 4.69
N SER A 215 24.73 29.95 4.70
CA SER A 215 25.49 30.98 5.42
C SER A 215 25.96 32.12 4.53
N HIS A 216 25.90 31.97 3.20
CA HIS A 216 26.29 33.00 2.23
C HIS A 216 25.18 33.27 1.20
N PRO A 217 24.86 34.55 0.90
CA PRO A 217 23.79 34.89 -0.06
C PRO A 217 23.94 34.28 -1.45
N ASP A 218 25.18 34.05 -1.92
CA ASP A 218 25.41 33.46 -3.24
C ASP A 218 25.03 31.97 -3.30
N GLN A 219 24.96 31.26 -2.17
CA GLN A 219 24.48 29.86 -2.14
C GLN A 219 23.02 29.78 -2.60
N MET A 220 22.19 30.74 -2.18
CA MET A 220 20.80 30.84 -2.62
C MET A 220 20.71 31.08 -4.12
N LYS A 221 21.49 32.04 -4.65
CA LYS A 221 21.47 32.36 -6.09
C LYS A 221 21.86 31.18 -6.97
N VAL A 222 22.85 30.39 -6.54
CA VAL A 222 23.28 29.18 -7.24
C VAL A 222 22.17 28.13 -7.26
N LEU A 223 21.46 27.95 -6.14
CA LEU A 223 20.34 27.02 -6.03
C LEU A 223 19.12 27.47 -6.85
N GLU A 224 18.80 28.77 -6.83
CA GLU A 224 17.75 29.35 -7.69
C GLU A 224 18.06 29.15 -9.17
N ALA A 225 19.31 29.38 -9.59
CA ALA A 225 19.76 29.14 -10.95
C ALA A 225 19.72 27.65 -11.34
N ALA A 226 19.84 26.75 -10.36
CA ALA A 226 19.71 25.31 -10.54
C ALA A 226 18.24 24.83 -10.53
N GLY A 227 17.27 25.73 -10.36
CA GLY A 227 15.84 25.39 -10.37
C GLY A 227 15.29 24.90 -9.02
N VAL A 228 16.03 25.07 -7.93
CA VAL A 228 15.59 24.70 -6.58
C VAL A 228 14.52 25.71 -6.09
N PRO A 229 13.29 25.29 -5.76
CA PRO A 229 12.24 26.19 -5.32
C PRO A 229 12.55 26.84 -3.97
N LEU A 230 12.21 28.12 -3.82
CA LEU A 230 12.20 28.82 -2.52
C LEU A 230 10.77 28.84 -1.95
N MET A 231 10.61 28.33 -0.73
CA MET A 231 9.38 28.46 0.03
C MET A 231 9.57 29.28 1.31
N HIS A 232 8.50 29.92 1.73
CA HIS A 232 8.43 30.78 2.91
C HIS A 232 7.68 30.09 4.03
N ALA A 233 8.20 30.16 5.25
CA ALA A 233 7.56 29.55 6.41
C ALA A 233 7.85 30.30 7.71
N SER A 234 6.97 30.11 8.71
CA SER A 234 7.07 30.74 10.03
C SER A 234 6.97 29.71 11.16
N LYS A 235 7.25 30.14 12.39
CA LYS A 235 7.18 29.33 13.62
C LYS A 235 5.76 28.86 13.96
N GLY A 236 4.72 29.46 13.37
CA GLY A 236 3.32 29.08 13.58
C GLY A 236 2.94 27.72 12.97
N ALA A 237 3.77 27.18 12.08
CA ALA A 237 3.64 25.84 11.50
C ALA A 237 5.05 25.22 11.37
N PRO A 238 5.50 24.35 12.29
CA PRO A 238 6.90 23.90 12.37
C PRO A 238 7.19 22.86 11.28
N TRP A 239 7.23 23.31 10.03
CA TRP A 239 7.53 22.54 8.84
C TRP A 239 8.82 21.73 8.98
N TRP A 240 9.81 22.22 9.75
CA TRP A 240 11.07 21.53 10.00
C TRP A 240 10.88 20.17 10.68
N MET A 241 9.85 20.02 11.52
CA MET A 241 9.52 18.72 12.13
C MET A 241 9.03 17.73 11.08
N ARG A 242 8.24 18.20 10.11
CA ARG A 242 7.75 17.36 9.00
C ARG A 242 8.86 17.04 8.01
N ALA A 243 9.72 18.01 7.70
CA ALA A 243 10.91 17.81 6.89
C ALA A 243 11.84 16.77 7.52
N GLN A 244 12.07 16.84 8.84
CA GLN A 244 12.88 15.85 9.57
C GLN A 244 12.24 14.47 9.55
N GLN A 245 10.91 14.36 9.77
CA GLN A 245 10.20 13.08 9.67
C GLN A 245 10.37 12.45 8.27
N ILE A 246 10.30 13.26 7.21
CA ILE A 246 10.51 12.79 5.85
C ILE A 246 11.96 12.33 5.66
N THR A 247 12.93 13.12 6.12
CA THR A 247 14.36 12.73 6.07
C THR A 247 14.61 11.41 6.78
N ASP A 248 14.10 11.24 8.01
CA ASP A 248 14.29 10.02 8.80
C ASP A 248 13.68 8.81 8.08
N LEU A 249 12.49 8.97 7.49
CA LEU A 249 11.82 7.92 6.72
C LEU A 249 12.59 7.54 5.47
N VAL A 250 13.10 8.52 4.72
CA VAL A 250 13.86 8.28 3.48
C VAL A 250 15.19 7.61 3.80
N GLN A 251 15.96 8.15 4.74
CA GLN A 251 17.23 7.57 5.15
C GLN A 251 17.07 6.14 5.70
N ALA A 252 16.02 5.87 6.49
CA ALA A 252 15.76 4.54 7.00
C ALA A 252 15.44 3.53 5.89
N LYS A 253 14.68 3.94 4.86
CA LYS A 253 14.38 3.09 3.70
C LYS A 253 15.61 2.83 2.85
N THR A 254 16.39 3.87 2.55
CA THR A 254 17.65 3.75 1.81
C THR A 254 18.59 2.78 2.52
N LEU A 255 18.78 2.95 3.83
CA LEU A 255 19.65 2.08 4.62
C LEU A 255 19.16 0.62 4.64
N ALA A 256 17.86 0.39 4.79
CA ALA A 256 17.29 -0.96 4.74
C ALA A 256 17.54 -1.64 3.39
N TYR A 257 17.34 -0.87 2.30
CA TYR A 257 17.53 -1.35 0.94
C TYR A 257 19.01 -1.71 0.66
N GLU A 258 19.93 -0.80 0.98
CA GLU A 258 21.37 -1.02 0.83
C GLU A 258 21.86 -2.21 1.67
N THR A 259 21.36 -2.33 2.91
CA THR A 259 21.69 -3.44 3.81
C THR A 259 21.22 -4.77 3.23
N ALA A 260 19.98 -4.86 2.76
CA ALA A 260 19.42 -6.06 2.16
C ALA A 260 20.18 -6.47 0.89
N GLN A 261 20.46 -5.52 -0.01
CA GLN A 261 21.21 -5.78 -1.23
C GLN A 261 22.63 -6.27 -0.96
N THR A 262 23.34 -5.60 -0.04
CA THR A 262 24.71 -5.98 0.35
C THR A 262 24.73 -7.41 0.86
N LYS A 263 23.78 -7.79 1.73
CA LYS A 263 23.72 -9.15 2.28
C LYS A 263 23.28 -10.20 1.28
N ALA A 264 22.38 -9.86 0.34
CA ALA A 264 22.07 -10.75 -0.78
C ALA A 264 23.31 -11.04 -1.64
N LEU A 265 24.08 -10.00 -1.99
CA LEU A 265 25.31 -10.15 -2.79
C LEU A 265 26.38 -10.96 -2.05
N GLU A 266 26.60 -10.71 -0.76
CA GLU A 266 27.52 -11.52 0.06
C GLU A 266 27.10 -13.00 0.11
N ALA A 267 25.81 -13.28 0.25
CA ALA A 267 25.28 -14.64 0.31
C ALA A 267 25.44 -15.38 -1.03
N ILE A 268 25.19 -14.69 -2.15
CA ILE A 268 25.42 -15.23 -3.50
C ILE A 268 26.91 -15.55 -3.68
N ALA A 269 27.80 -14.61 -3.35
CA ALA A 269 29.24 -14.79 -3.52
C ALA A 269 29.78 -15.98 -2.69
N LYS A 270 29.30 -16.15 -1.45
CA LYS A 270 29.70 -17.27 -0.57
C LYS A 270 29.23 -18.63 -1.05
N ASN A 271 28.15 -18.69 -1.83
CA ASN A 271 27.55 -19.93 -2.34
C ASN A 271 27.80 -20.11 -3.84
N ALA A 272 28.83 -19.45 -4.38
CA ALA A 272 29.19 -19.58 -5.79
C ALA A 272 29.48 -21.05 -6.15
N GLY A 273 28.78 -21.56 -7.18
CA GLY A 273 28.90 -22.95 -7.63
C GLY A 273 27.99 -23.95 -6.89
N ALA A 274 27.22 -23.52 -5.90
CA ALA A 274 26.14 -24.32 -5.32
C ALA A 274 24.92 -24.40 -6.27
N ASP A 275 23.99 -25.31 -5.98
CA ASP A 275 22.74 -25.40 -6.72
C ASP A 275 21.82 -24.18 -6.43
N PRO A 276 20.86 -23.87 -7.33
CA PRO A 276 19.99 -22.70 -7.19
C PRO A 276 19.15 -22.66 -5.92
N GLU A 277 18.74 -23.82 -5.38
CA GLU A 277 17.91 -23.89 -4.18
C GLU A 277 18.73 -23.52 -2.94
N THR A 278 19.96 -24.03 -2.86
CA THR A 278 20.93 -23.67 -1.81
C THR A 278 21.24 -22.16 -1.82
N ILE A 279 21.48 -21.58 -3.01
CA ILE A 279 21.73 -20.13 -3.14
C ILE A 279 20.51 -19.32 -2.68
N THR A 280 19.31 -19.72 -3.12
CA THR A 280 18.05 -19.04 -2.78
C THR A 280 17.81 -19.04 -1.26
N ASN A 281 18.02 -20.19 -0.60
CA ASN A 281 17.83 -20.31 0.84
C ASN A 281 18.87 -19.51 1.64
N ALA A 282 20.11 -19.47 1.16
CA ALA A 282 21.18 -18.68 1.78
C ALA A 282 20.90 -17.16 1.67
N VAL A 283 20.42 -16.70 0.51
CA VAL A 283 20.02 -15.29 0.30
C VAL A 283 18.86 -14.91 1.21
N LYS A 284 17.77 -15.70 1.23
CA LYS A 284 16.60 -15.43 2.09
C LYS A 284 16.99 -15.32 3.57
N THR A 285 17.78 -16.29 4.05
CA THR A 285 18.25 -16.29 5.45
C THR A 285 19.08 -15.04 5.77
N SER A 286 20.02 -14.69 4.89
CA SER A 286 20.95 -13.58 5.13
C SER A 286 20.25 -12.22 5.10
N VAL A 287 19.32 -12.02 4.15
CA VAL A 287 18.53 -10.79 4.04
C VAL A 287 17.61 -10.65 5.26
N ASN A 288 16.88 -11.71 5.64
CA ASN A 288 15.98 -11.67 6.79
C ASN A 288 16.73 -11.37 8.10
N ALA A 289 17.91 -11.98 8.31
CA ALA A 289 18.74 -11.71 9.48
C ALA A 289 19.26 -10.24 9.50
N ALA A 290 19.59 -9.69 8.34
CA ALA A 290 20.08 -8.32 8.23
C ALA A 290 18.98 -7.29 8.55
N LEU A 291 17.77 -7.53 8.03
CA LEU A 291 16.61 -6.68 8.28
C LEU A 291 16.11 -6.80 9.73
N ALA A 292 16.22 -7.97 10.35
CA ALA A 292 15.85 -8.17 11.75
C ALA A 292 16.71 -7.35 12.74
N ASN A 293 17.95 -7.02 12.36
CA ASN A 293 18.85 -6.21 13.18
C ASN A 293 18.70 -4.70 12.94
N LEU A 294 17.83 -4.29 12.01
CA LEU A 294 17.62 -2.89 11.67
C LEU A 294 16.60 -2.27 12.64
N SER A 295 17.08 -1.69 13.73
CA SER A 295 16.24 -0.88 14.63
C SER A 295 16.03 0.51 14.04
N ILE A 296 14.93 0.70 13.29
CA ILE A 296 14.52 2.04 12.84
C ILE A 296 13.72 2.70 13.96
N THR A 297 14.35 3.63 14.68
CA THR A 297 13.66 4.43 15.70
C THR A 297 12.90 5.58 15.03
N LEU A 298 11.60 5.42 14.84
CA LEU A 298 10.72 6.53 14.46
C LEU A 298 10.26 7.25 15.73
N THR A 299 10.92 8.36 16.08
CA THR A 299 10.51 9.18 17.23
C THR A 299 9.24 9.97 16.88
N ASN A 300 8.07 9.41 17.21
CA ASN A 300 6.85 10.20 17.27
C ASN A 300 6.91 11.09 18.53
N GLN A 301 6.89 12.42 18.36
CA GLN A 301 6.65 13.32 19.49
C GLN A 301 5.25 13.03 20.04
N ALA A 302 5.20 12.36 21.19
CA ALA A 302 3.98 12.26 21.96
C ALA A 302 3.47 13.67 22.29
N LYS A 303 2.19 13.90 22.01
CA LYS A 303 1.47 15.11 22.39
C LYS A 303 1.36 15.10 23.92
N ASN A 304 2.16 15.92 24.61
CA ASN A 304 1.94 16.19 26.03
C ASN A 304 0.54 16.80 26.18
N ILE A 305 -0.40 16.03 26.72
CA ILE A 305 -1.67 16.57 27.20
C ILE A 305 -1.37 17.08 28.61
N GLU A 306 -1.13 18.38 28.74
CA GLU A 306 -1.22 19.05 30.04
C GLU A 306 -2.69 18.96 30.51
N THR A 307 -2.93 18.16 31.54
CA THR A 307 -4.15 18.24 32.33
C THR A 307 -4.06 19.48 33.23
N THR A 308 -4.59 20.60 32.77
CA THR A 308 -4.99 21.69 33.67
C THR A 308 -6.23 21.25 34.43
N THR A 309 -6.06 20.77 35.67
CA THR A 309 -7.14 20.70 36.64
C THR A 309 -7.46 22.13 37.08
N ASP A 310 -8.52 22.68 36.52
CA ASP A 310 -9.12 23.94 36.97
C ASP A 310 -9.94 23.62 38.22
N SER A 311 -9.41 23.98 39.39
CA SER A 311 -10.14 23.99 40.65
C SER A 311 -11.12 25.16 40.63
N LYS A 312 -12.41 24.87 40.52
CA LYS A 312 -13.45 25.79 40.98
C LYS A 312 -14.12 25.22 42.23
N GLU A 313 -13.66 25.76 43.34
CA GLU A 313 -14.47 26.09 44.52
C GLU A 313 -15.81 26.71 44.09
N GLU A 314 -16.92 26.21 44.64
CA GLU A 314 -17.68 26.85 45.73
C GLU A 314 -19.19 26.56 45.64
N ASN A 315 -19.73 26.12 46.79
CA ASN A 315 -21.10 26.16 47.28
C ASN A 315 -22.17 25.22 46.68
#